data_AF-A0A7S2EQ92-F1
#
_entry.id   AF-A0A7S2EQ92-F1
#
_cell.length_a   1.000
_cell.length_b   1.000
_cell.length_c   1.000
_cell.angle_alpha   90.00
_cell.angle_beta   90.00
_cell.angle_gamma   90.00
#
_symmetry.space_group_name_H-M   'P 1'
#
loop_
_entity.id
_entity.type
_entity.pdbx_description
1 polymer ?
#
loop_
_entity_poly.entity_id
_entity_poly.type
_entity_poly.pdbx_seq_one_letter_code
_entity_poly.pdbx_strand_id
1 'polypeptide(L)'
;DFEIGRGDHWRVTDNDHSKNDIVSGYNSAFAIRSYDRDDQSRGLRQFLDQRCMIARDEYIISAMFKLEKDGIPVECDPREFDDTSKTCPSVQIFGDNCSNGDIYHRLYNELILPWNSGAFNQFESKFMVDNALATCETVAIKINKVNP
;
A
#
# COMPACT_ATOMS: atom_id res chain seq x y z
N ASP A 1 12.67 5.21 -0.74
CA ASP A 1 12.54 6.66 -1.00
C ASP A 1 12.57 7.00 -2.51
N PHE A 2 12.79 6.04 -3.43
CA PHE A 2 12.75 6.25 -4.90
C PHE A 2 13.72 7.31 -5.45
N GLU A 3 14.57 7.93 -4.63
CA GLU A 3 15.41 9.09 -4.97
C GLU A 3 16.38 8.84 -6.13
N ILE A 4 16.67 7.57 -6.44
CA ILE A 4 17.51 7.18 -7.58
C ILE A 4 16.72 6.81 -8.84
N GLY A 5 15.42 7.09 -8.87
CA GLY A 5 14.53 6.79 -10.00
C GLY A 5 14.25 5.30 -10.19
N ARG A 6 14.38 4.49 -9.13
CA ARG A 6 14.20 3.03 -9.19
C ARG A 6 13.21 2.55 -8.13
N GLY A 7 12.35 1.63 -8.53
CA GLY A 7 11.41 0.90 -7.67
C GLY A 7 11.76 -0.57 -7.57
N ASP A 8 13.04 -0.95 -7.53
CA ASP A 8 13.51 -2.33 -7.75
C ASP A 8 12.88 -3.40 -6.84
N HIS A 9 12.41 -3.00 -5.66
CA HIS A 9 11.76 -3.89 -4.69
C HIS A 9 10.23 -3.87 -4.77
N TRP A 10 9.67 -2.97 -5.58
CA TRP A 10 8.25 -2.84 -5.82
C TRP A 10 7.87 -3.45 -7.15
N ARG A 11 6.85 -4.29 -7.14
CA ARG A 11 6.31 -4.94 -8.33
C ARG A 11 4.81 -4.71 -8.37
N VAL A 12 4.23 -4.73 -9.56
CA VAL A 12 2.77 -4.84 -9.64
C VAL A 12 2.31 -6.19 -9.10
N THR A 13 1.10 -6.22 -8.55
CA THR A 13 0.50 -7.47 -8.06
C THR A 13 0.11 -8.41 -9.20
N ASP A 14 -0.22 -7.86 -10.38
CA ASP A 14 -0.52 -8.59 -11.62
C ASP A 14 -0.06 -7.77 -12.84
N ASN A 15 0.86 -8.32 -13.63
CA ASN A 15 1.48 -7.61 -14.76
C ASN A 15 0.56 -7.49 -15.99
N ASP A 16 -0.45 -8.36 -16.10
CA ASP A 16 -1.33 -8.39 -17.26
C ASP A 16 -2.45 -7.34 -17.12
N HIS A 17 -2.71 -6.93 -15.88
CA HIS A 17 -3.86 -6.09 -15.51
C HIS A 17 -3.50 -4.86 -14.66
N SER A 18 -2.20 -4.54 -14.56
CA SER A 18 -1.74 -3.29 -13.97
C SER A 18 -0.31 -2.95 -14.38
N LYS A 19 0.01 -1.67 -14.34
CA LYS A 19 1.32 -1.12 -14.69
C LYS A 19 1.86 -0.26 -13.56
N ASN A 20 3.18 -0.13 -13.51
CA ASN A 20 3.84 0.82 -12.66
C ASN A 20 4.87 1.65 -13.44
N ASP A 21 5.08 2.89 -12.98
CA ASP A 21 6.08 3.78 -13.55
C ASP A 21 6.65 4.68 -12.45
N ILE A 22 7.83 5.26 -12.70
CA ILE A 22 8.45 6.25 -11.84
C ILE A 22 8.07 7.65 -12.35
N VAL A 23 7.42 8.43 -11.48
CA VAL A 23 6.93 9.79 -11.78
C VAL A 23 7.55 10.79 -10.81
N SER A 24 7.29 12.09 -10.96
CA SER A 24 7.73 13.10 -9.99
C SER A 24 7.06 12.92 -8.62
N GLY A 25 7.84 13.02 -7.54
CA GLY A 25 7.39 12.73 -6.18
C GLY A 25 7.05 13.94 -5.31
N TYR A 26 6.74 13.66 -4.04
CA TYR A 26 6.46 14.66 -3.01
C TYR A 26 7.71 14.97 -2.20
N ASN A 27 8.23 16.19 -2.30
CA ASN A 27 9.50 16.59 -1.67
C ASN A 27 10.68 15.64 -2.00
N SER A 28 10.54 14.87 -3.08
CA SER A 28 11.50 13.93 -3.62
C SER A 28 11.54 14.10 -5.14
N ALA A 29 12.62 13.65 -5.77
CA ALA A 29 12.69 13.66 -7.23
C ALA A 29 11.66 12.71 -7.85
N PHE A 30 11.30 11.63 -7.14
CA PHE A 30 10.55 10.52 -7.70
C PHE A 30 9.51 9.92 -6.74
N ALA A 31 8.45 9.38 -7.32
CA ALA A 31 7.45 8.52 -6.69
C ALA A 31 7.13 7.35 -7.62
N ILE A 32 6.58 6.28 -7.06
CA ILE A 32 6.04 5.17 -7.87
C ILE A 32 4.55 5.38 -8.11
N ARG A 33 4.14 5.28 -9.37
CA ARG A 33 2.74 5.30 -9.79
C ARG A 33 2.27 3.89 -10.09
N SER A 34 1.08 3.54 -9.64
CA SER A 34 0.33 2.34 -10.04
C SER A 34 -0.85 2.77 -10.89
N TYR A 35 -1.02 2.22 -12.08
CA TYR A 35 -2.03 2.65 -13.05
C TYR A 35 -2.49 1.50 -13.96
N ASP A 36 -3.50 1.78 -14.80
CA ASP A 36 -4.08 0.80 -15.74
C ASP A 36 -4.60 -0.45 -15.01
N ARG A 37 -5.26 -0.22 -13.86
CA ARG A 37 -5.82 -1.26 -12.99
C ARG A 37 -7.26 -1.55 -13.39
N ASP A 38 -7.60 -2.83 -13.54
CA ASP A 38 -8.96 -3.26 -13.86
C ASP A 38 -9.78 -3.70 -12.64
N ASP A 39 -9.11 -3.99 -11.52
CA ASP A 39 -9.71 -4.44 -10.28
C ASP A 39 -9.02 -3.79 -9.07
N GLN A 40 -9.77 -3.62 -7.99
CA GLN A 40 -9.27 -3.01 -6.76
C GLN A 40 -8.15 -3.82 -6.08
N SER A 41 -8.05 -5.14 -6.31
CA SER A 41 -6.94 -5.97 -5.80
C SER A 41 -5.61 -5.71 -6.52
N ARG A 42 -5.65 -5.04 -7.68
CA ARG A 42 -4.45 -4.65 -8.43
C ARG A 42 -3.76 -3.48 -7.75
N GLY A 43 -2.44 -3.46 -7.80
CA GLY A 43 -1.66 -2.46 -7.09
C GLY A 43 -0.18 -2.78 -7.07
N LEU A 44 0.50 -2.29 -6.03
CA LEU A 44 1.92 -2.50 -5.83
C LEU A 44 2.15 -3.49 -4.69
N ARG A 45 3.22 -4.27 -4.77
CA ARG A 45 3.70 -5.14 -3.70
C ARG A 45 5.21 -5.03 -3.53
N GLN A 46 5.64 -5.18 -2.29
CA GLN A 46 7.04 -5.36 -1.93
C GLN A 46 7.13 -6.51 -0.93
N PHE A 47 8.06 -7.44 -1.15
CA PHE A 47 8.35 -8.48 -0.17
C PHE A 47 9.13 -7.89 1.00
N LEU A 48 8.73 -8.25 2.21
CA LEU A 48 9.40 -7.90 3.45
C LEU A 48 10.32 -9.04 3.87
N ASP A 49 11.41 -8.70 4.56
CA ASP A 49 12.30 -9.69 5.14
C ASP A 49 11.62 -10.38 6.32
N GLN A 50 11.42 -11.70 6.22
CA GLN A 50 10.77 -12.50 7.27
C GLN A 50 11.55 -12.47 8.58
N ARG A 51 12.87 -12.22 8.55
CA ARG A 51 13.69 -12.10 9.76
C ARG A 51 13.27 -10.90 10.62
N CYS A 52 12.52 -9.95 10.05
CA CYS A 52 11.92 -8.83 10.78
C CYS A 52 10.53 -9.17 11.35
N MET A 53 9.91 -10.29 10.96
CA MET A 53 8.56 -10.66 11.40
C MET A 53 8.61 -11.41 12.73
N ILE A 54 9.12 -10.75 13.78
CA ILE A 54 9.22 -11.32 15.12
C ILE A 54 7.91 -11.05 15.87
N ALA A 55 7.29 -12.10 16.41
CA ALA A 55 6.02 -11.98 17.11
C ALA A 55 6.11 -10.96 18.27
N ARG A 56 5.09 -10.10 18.36
CA ARG A 56 4.93 -8.96 19.28
C ARG A 56 5.74 -7.71 18.96
N ASP A 57 6.59 -7.72 17.93
CA ASP A 57 7.16 -6.48 17.44
C ASP A 57 6.07 -5.61 16.82
N GLU A 58 6.17 -4.30 17.04
CA GLU A 58 5.28 -3.30 16.46
C GLU A 58 6.03 -2.50 15.41
N TYR A 59 5.41 -2.33 14.25
CA TYR A 59 5.94 -1.55 13.14
C TYR A 59 5.01 -0.40 12.79
N ILE A 60 5.60 0.73 12.44
CA ILE A 60 4.89 1.88 11.89
C ILE A 60 5.12 1.90 10.38
N ILE A 61 4.04 1.90 9.62
CA ILE A 61 4.06 2.10 8.19
C ILE A 61 3.74 3.57 7.94
N SER A 62 4.64 4.26 7.24
CA SER A 62 4.41 5.63 6.79
C SER A 62 4.59 5.74 5.28
N ALA A 63 3.70 6.49 4.63
CA ALA A 63 3.74 6.73 3.19
C ALA A 63 3.07 8.06 2.84
N MET A 64 3.33 8.54 1.63
CA MET A 64 2.65 9.69 1.04
C MET A 64 1.85 9.20 -0.18
N PHE A 65 0.54 9.45 -0.19
CA PHE A 65 -0.34 9.01 -1.28
C PHE A 65 -1.01 10.18 -1.99
N LYS A 66 -1.10 10.07 -3.31
CA LYS A 66 -1.94 10.92 -4.16
C LYS A 66 -2.79 10.00 -5.02
N LEU A 67 -4.07 10.35 -5.19
CA LEU A 67 -4.99 9.62 -6.05
C LEU A 67 -5.33 10.44 -7.28
N GLU A 68 -5.34 9.76 -8.43
CA GLU A 68 -5.70 10.34 -9.72
C GLU A 68 -6.57 9.37 -10.50
N LYS A 69 -7.57 9.91 -11.19
CA LYS A 69 -8.41 9.20 -12.17
C LYS A 69 -8.34 9.96 -13.48
N ASP A 70 -7.91 9.30 -14.54
CA ASP A 70 -7.72 9.91 -15.87
C ASP A 70 -6.84 11.17 -15.86
N GLY A 71 -5.84 11.20 -14.97
CA GLY A 71 -4.93 12.34 -14.78
C GLY A 71 -5.54 13.50 -13.97
N ILE A 72 -6.77 13.35 -13.48
CA ILE A 72 -7.43 14.33 -12.62
C ILE A 72 -7.27 13.89 -11.17
N PRO A 73 -6.79 14.76 -10.26
CA PRO A 73 -6.71 14.40 -8.85
C PRO A 73 -8.08 14.15 -8.25
N VAL A 74 -8.20 13.10 -7.42
CA VAL A 74 -9.48 12.69 -6.81
C VAL A 74 -9.42 12.75 -5.29
N GLU A 75 -10.58 13.03 -4.70
CA GLU A 75 -10.77 12.99 -3.25
C GLU A 75 -11.20 11.62 -2.78
N CYS A 76 -10.87 11.33 -1.52
CA CYS A 76 -11.36 10.19 -0.78
C CYS A 76 -11.71 10.63 0.65
N ASP A 77 -12.49 9.82 1.36
CA ASP A 77 -12.84 10.04 2.75
C ASP A 77 -11.99 9.11 3.64
N PRO A 78 -11.11 9.64 4.51
CA PRO A 78 -10.31 8.83 5.43
C PRO A 78 -11.13 8.01 6.43
N ARG A 79 -12.44 8.27 6.54
CA ARG A 79 -13.38 7.52 7.40
C ARG A 79 -14.18 6.47 6.64
N GLU A 80 -13.97 6.36 5.33
CA GLU A 80 -14.63 5.40 4.47
C GLU A 80 -13.79 4.12 4.35
N PHE A 81 -14.36 3.00 4.79
CA PHE A 81 -13.68 1.70 4.88
C PHE A 81 -14.39 0.61 4.05
N ASP A 82 -15.52 0.90 3.41
CA ASP A 82 -16.40 -0.08 2.78
C ASP A 82 -16.10 -0.32 1.28
N ASP A 83 -14.85 -0.14 0.84
CA ASP A 83 -14.42 -0.32 -0.56
C ASP A 83 -15.26 0.47 -1.59
N THR A 84 -15.75 1.65 -1.20
CA THR A 84 -16.56 2.54 -2.05
C THR A 84 -15.68 3.45 -2.90
N SER A 85 -16.27 4.18 -3.84
CA SER A 85 -15.54 5.15 -4.68
C SER A 85 -14.85 6.27 -3.89
N LYS A 86 -15.13 6.39 -2.58
CA LYS A 86 -14.50 7.34 -1.65
C LYS A 86 -13.46 6.69 -0.75
N THR A 87 -13.18 5.39 -0.86
CA THR A 87 -12.17 4.73 -0.02
C THR A 87 -10.78 5.27 -0.30
N CYS A 88 -10.12 5.79 0.74
CA CYS A 88 -8.72 6.22 0.64
C CYS A 88 -7.76 5.02 0.51
N PRO A 89 -6.52 5.25 0.05
CA PRO A 89 -5.51 4.21 -0.03
C PRO A 89 -5.32 3.49 1.31
N SER A 90 -5.40 2.17 1.26
CA SER A 90 -5.08 1.29 2.38
C SER A 90 -3.82 0.49 2.08
N VAL A 91 -3.13 0.09 3.14
CA VAL A 91 -1.98 -0.81 3.06
C VAL A 91 -2.40 -2.18 3.56
N GLN A 92 -1.95 -3.24 2.92
CA GLN A 92 -2.19 -4.60 3.35
C GLN A 92 -0.86 -5.29 3.67
N ILE A 93 -0.75 -5.90 4.84
CA ILE A 93 0.27 -6.90 5.13
C ILE A 93 -0.30 -8.27 4.78
N PHE A 94 0.37 -8.93 3.84
CA PHE A 94 0.00 -10.24 3.34
C PHE A 94 1.05 -11.27 3.77
N GLY A 95 0.61 -12.33 4.43
CA GLY A 95 1.43 -13.51 4.74
C GLY A 95 0.97 -14.71 3.92
N ASP A 96 1.90 -15.40 3.28
CA ASP A 96 1.65 -16.61 2.46
C ASP A 96 2.25 -17.84 3.14
N ASN A 97 1.62 -19.00 2.93
CA ASN A 97 2.08 -20.29 3.47
C ASN A 97 2.36 -20.24 5.00
N CYS A 98 1.51 -19.59 5.77
CA CYS A 98 1.64 -19.55 7.22
C CYS A 98 1.07 -20.82 7.87
N SER A 99 1.42 -21.07 9.13
CA SER A 99 0.98 -22.27 9.87
C SER A 99 -0.54 -22.50 9.90
N ASN A 100 -1.35 -21.44 9.82
CA ASN A 100 -2.82 -21.47 9.85
C ASN A 100 -3.46 -20.96 8.53
N GLY A 101 -2.72 -20.99 7.42
CA GLY A 101 -3.13 -20.43 6.14
C GLY A 101 -2.76 -18.95 5.99
N ASP A 102 -3.11 -18.40 4.83
CA ASP A 102 -2.72 -17.04 4.46
C ASP A 102 -3.32 -15.97 5.36
N ILE A 103 -2.56 -14.89 5.56
CA ILE A 103 -2.92 -13.79 6.45
C ILE A 103 -3.09 -12.51 5.65
N TYR A 104 -4.13 -11.76 5.99
CA TYR A 104 -4.47 -10.49 5.34
C TYR A 104 -4.80 -9.45 6.40
N HIS A 105 -3.81 -8.62 6.75
CA HIS A 105 -4.01 -7.48 7.65
C HIS A 105 -4.18 -6.22 6.81
N ARG A 106 -5.40 -5.71 6.71
CA ARG A 106 -5.67 -4.43 6.06
C ARG A 106 -5.57 -3.30 7.07
N LEU A 107 -4.77 -2.31 6.73
CA LEU A 107 -4.41 -1.16 7.55
C LEU A 107 -4.93 0.10 6.87
N TYR A 108 -5.76 0.84 7.61
CA TYR A 108 -6.26 2.14 7.19
C TYR A 108 -5.45 3.26 7.82
N ASN A 109 -5.57 4.46 7.27
CA ASN A 109 -4.84 5.60 7.81
C ASN A 109 -5.35 5.95 9.21
N GLU A 110 -4.48 5.91 10.21
CA GLU A 110 -4.79 6.33 11.58
C GLU A 110 -4.83 7.86 11.69
N LEU A 111 -4.23 8.57 10.73
CA LEU A 111 -4.31 10.02 10.62
C LEU A 111 -5.61 10.42 9.92
N ILE A 112 -6.61 10.82 10.70
CA ILE A 112 -7.89 11.34 10.18
C ILE A 112 -7.74 12.84 9.88
N LEU A 113 -6.97 13.16 8.85
CA LEU A 113 -6.77 14.50 8.32
C LEU A 113 -7.59 14.73 7.04
N PRO A 114 -8.06 15.95 6.75
CA PRO A 114 -8.71 16.24 5.47
C PRO A 114 -7.85 15.84 4.28
N TRP A 115 -8.41 15.07 3.34
CA TRP A 115 -7.70 14.69 2.12
C TRP A 115 -7.61 15.88 1.16
N ASN A 116 -6.41 16.21 0.72
CA ASN A 116 -6.15 17.20 -0.31
C ASN A 116 -5.86 16.48 -1.63
N SER A 117 -6.85 16.44 -2.54
CA SER A 117 -6.70 15.80 -3.85
C SER A 117 -5.55 16.38 -4.68
N GLY A 118 -5.29 17.68 -4.57
CA GLY A 118 -4.22 18.36 -5.31
C GLY A 118 -2.80 18.03 -4.83
N ALA A 119 -2.63 17.35 -3.70
CA ALA A 119 -1.34 17.08 -3.07
C ALA A 119 -1.18 15.60 -2.69
N PHE A 120 0.02 15.25 -2.25
CA PHE A 120 0.23 13.99 -1.55
C PHE A 120 -0.21 14.14 -0.09
N ASN A 121 -0.85 13.11 0.43
CA ASN A 121 -1.44 13.04 1.75
C ASN A 121 -0.71 11.99 2.58
N GLN A 122 -0.49 12.30 3.85
CA GLN A 122 0.22 11.42 4.76
C GLN A 122 -0.65 10.22 5.15
N PHE A 123 -0.06 9.05 5.07
CA PHE A 123 -0.56 7.81 5.64
C PHE A 123 0.35 7.38 6.78
N GLU A 124 -0.25 7.05 7.92
CA GLU A 124 0.43 6.35 9.01
C GLU A 124 -0.51 5.29 9.58
N SER A 125 0.01 4.09 9.79
CA SER A 125 -0.69 3.04 10.53
C SER A 125 0.31 2.13 11.22
N LYS A 126 -0.11 1.56 12.34
CA LYS A 126 0.67 0.62 13.12
C LYS A 126 0.13 -0.78 12.94
N PHE A 127 1.03 -1.75 12.93
CA PHE A 127 0.63 -3.14 13.08
C PHE A 127 1.59 -3.88 13.99
N MET A 128 1.02 -4.82 14.74
CA MET A 128 1.79 -5.76 15.55
C MET A 128 1.93 -7.06 14.79
N VAL A 129 3.13 -7.62 14.76
CA VAL A 129 3.35 -8.97 14.23
C VAL A 129 2.72 -9.98 15.18
N ASP A 130 1.62 -10.60 14.77
CA ASP A 130 1.03 -11.69 15.54
C ASP A 130 1.82 -13.01 15.37
N ASN A 131 1.51 -14.00 16.20
CA ASN A 131 2.19 -15.29 16.16
C ASN A 131 2.00 -16.01 14.82
N ALA A 132 0.89 -15.80 14.11
CA ALA A 132 0.62 -16.48 12.86
C ALA A 132 1.45 -15.84 11.72
N LEU A 133 1.53 -14.51 11.66
CA LEU A 133 2.33 -13.77 10.69
C LEU A 133 3.82 -14.09 10.82
N ALA A 134 4.30 -14.29 12.05
CA ALA A 134 5.67 -14.72 12.33
C ALA A 134 6.02 -16.13 11.78
N THR A 135 5.02 -16.93 11.37
CA THR A 135 5.24 -18.27 10.80
C THR A 135 5.21 -18.32 9.27
N CYS A 136 4.89 -17.22 8.60
CA CYS A 136 4.70 -17.22 7.15
C CYS A 136 6.01 -17.42 6.38
N GLU A 137 5.98 -18.24 5.33
CA GLU A 137 7.13 -18.42 4.44
C GLU A 137 7.39 -17.22 3.55
N THR A 138 6.39 -16.38 3.29
CA THR A 138 6.59 -15.07 2.67
C THR A 138 5.70 -14.03 3.31
N VAL A 139 6.22 -12.80 3.42
CA VAL A 139 5.44 -11.64 3.86
C VAL A 139 5.65 -10.52 2.85
N ALA A 140 4.57 -9.84 2.49
CA ALA A 140 4.60 -8.72 1.58
C ALA A 140 3.72 -7.57 2.09
N ILE A 141 4.19 -6.35 1.87
CA ILE A 141 3.34 -5.16 1.92
C ILE A 141 2.70 -4.97 0.54
N LYS A 142 1.40 -4.71 0.52
CA LYS A 142 0.61 -4.45 -0.70
C LYS A 142 -0.10 -3.11 -0.57
N ILE A 143 -0.04 -2.30 -1.61
CA ILE A 143 -0.85 -1.08 -1.76
C ILE A 143 -1.91 -1.41 -2.80
N ASN A 144 -3.10 -1.75 -2.33
CA ASN A 144 -4.24 -2.18 -3.13
C ASN A 144 -5.55 -1.73 -2.46
N LYS A 145 -6.68 -2.25 -2.95
CA LYS A 145 -8.04 -1.92 -2.50
C LYS A 145 -8.35 -0.42 -2.62
N VAL A 146 -7.86 0.14 -3.72
CA VAL A 146 -8.19 1.49 -4.18
C VAL A 146 -9.03 1.32 -5.42
N ASN A 147 -10.19 1.97 -5.48
CA ASN A 147 -11.05 1.87 -6.65
C ASN A 147 -10.35 2.45 -7.91
N PRO A 148 -10.37 1.73 -9.05
CA PRO A 148 -9.77 2.19 -10.30
C PRO A 148 -10.53 3.35 -10.96
#